data_AF-A0A832K8K7-F1
#
_entry.id   AF-A0A832K8K7-F1
#
_cell.length_a   1.000
_cell.length_b   1.000
_cell.length_c   1.000
_cell.angle_alpha   90.00
_cell.angle_beta   90.00
_cell.angle_gamma   90.00
#
_symmetry.space_group_name_H-M   'P 1'
#
loop_
_entity.id
_entity.type
_entity.pdbx_description
1 polymer ?
#
loop_
_entity_poly.entity_id
_entity_poly.type
_entity_poly.pdbx_seq_one_letter_code
_entity_poly.pdbx_strand_id
1 'polypeptide(L)'
;MERILLEMAATPGELPSVLRLFKLRSILNYVGYLLATVILLLVLARLLIGYSLGEYWGILVVASITLIPGSWLAAQYMNYRIAVEVERYYRENPQLHRREKLYLKEVNQRLIDALISHLKAWKMDPGDYTMGLYNVDYEGIRVLETPTSLRKYYTVIPDLESRTSCKPQGEVSGNRPRRPHRSGLGRA
;
A
#
# COMPACT_ATOMS: atom_id res chain seq x y z
N MET A 1 1.95 8.08 16.04
CA MET A 1 1.36 7.54 14.80
C MET A 1 2.34 6.68 14.02
N GLU A 2 3.60 7.11 13.84
CA GLU A 2 4.61 6.36 13.07
C GLU A 2 4.79 4.89 13.51
N ARG A 3 4.77 4.60 14.83
CA ARG A 3 4.90 3.20 15.31
C ARG A 3 3.77 2.27 14.87
N ILE A 4 2.52 2.76 14.82
CA ILE A 4 1.35 1.92 14.45
C ILE A 4 1.37 1.62 12.94
N LEU A 5 1.80 2.59 12.13
CA LEU A 5 1.96 2.41 10.69
C LEU A 5 3.11 1.45 10.37
N LEU A 6 4.21 1.50 11.12
CA LEU A 6 5.32 0.56 10.99
C LEU A 6 4.93 -0.86 11.43
N GLU A 7 4.11 -0.98 12.48
CA GLU A 7 3.59 -2.27 12.95
C GLU A 7 2.68 -2.92 11.89
N MET A 8 1.78 -2.15 11.27
CA MET A 8 0.94 -2.63 10.15
C MET A 8 1.73 -2.95 8.87
N ALA A 9 2.84 -2.25 8.63
CA ALA A 9 3.74 -2.56 7.52
C ALA A 9 4.59 -3.82 7.80
N ALA A 10 4.79 -4.16 9.07
CA ALA A 10 5.57 -5.32 9.49
C ALA A 10 4.73 -6.61 9.58
N THR A 11 3.40 -6.52 9.68
CA THR A 11 2.50 -7.68 9.79
C THR A 11 2.61 -8.74 8.68
N PRO A 12 2.87 -8.43 7.39
CA PRO A 12 3.10 -9.49 6.39
C PRO A 12 4.41 -10.29 6.63
N GLY A 13 5.31 -9.79 7.49
CA GLY A 13 6.60 -10.42 7.83
C GLY A 13 6.52 -11.52 8.90
N GLU A 14 5.42 -11.66 9.64
CA GLU A 14 5.31 -12.64 10.74
C GLU A 14 4.79 -14.01 10.32
N LEU A 15 4.48 -14.19 9.03
CA LEU A 15 3.98 -15.44 8.48
C LEU A 15 5.12 -16.42 8.19
N PRO A 16 5.37 -17.44 9.04
CA PRO A 16 6.51 -18.34 8.86
C PRO A 16 6.43 -19.12 7.53
N SER A 17 5.21 -19.41 7.05
CA SER A 17 4.98 -20.07 5.75
C SER A 17 5.29 -19.15 4.57
N VAL A 18 4.95 -17.86 4.67
CA VAL A 18 5.18 -16.87 3.61
C VAL A 18 6.66 -16.50 3.55
N LEU A 19 7.34 -16.38 4.71
CA LEU A 19 8.79 -16.18 4.78
C LEU A 19 9.59 -17.30 4.10
N ARG A 20 9.17 -18.57 4.24
CA ARG A 20 9.83 -19.68 3.53
C ARG A 20 9.68 -19.56 2.01
N LEU A 21 8.50 -19.19 1.53
CA LEU A 21 8.26 -18.94 0.10
C LEU A 21 9.05 -17.73 -0.42
N PHE A 22 9.14 -16.66 0.35
CA PHE A 22 9.97 -15.49 0.03
C PHE A 22 11.46 -15.83 0.00
N LYS A 23 11.96 -16.59 0.98
CA LYS A 23 13.37 -17.04 1.00
C LYS A 23 13.68 -17.92 -0.21
N LEU A 24 12.83 -18.89 -0.52
CA LEU A 24 13.01 -19.76 -1.69
C LEU A 24 12.99 -18.95 -3.00
N ARG A 25 12.05 -18.02 -3.14
CA ARG A 25 11.99 -17.09 -4.28
C ARG A 25 13.24 -16.22 -4.37
N SER A 26 13.69 -15.68 -3.26
CA SER A 26 14.88 -14.82 -3.22
C SER A 26 16.12 -15.58 -3.68
N ILE A 27 16.29 -16.81 -3.21
CA ILE A 27 17.38 -17.71 -3.65
C ILE A 27 17.26 -18.02 -5.14
N LEU A 28 16.07 -18.39 -5.64
CA LEU A 28 15.86 -18.67 -7.06
C LEU A 28 16.18 -17.45 -7.94
N ASN A 29 15.72 -16.26 -7.53
CA ASN A 29 16.00 -15.03 -8.25
C ASN A 29 17.49 -14.70 -8.22
N TYR A 30 18.17 -14.89 -7.10
CA TYR A 30 19.61 -14.63 -6.99
C TYR A 30 20.42 -15.56 -7.88
N VAL A 31 20.08 -16.86 -7.90
CA VAL A 31 20.69 -17.84 -8.82
C VAL A 31 20.40 -17.48 -10.27
N GLY A 32 19.17 -17.07 -10.58
CA GLY A 32 18.78 -16.60 -11.91
C GLY A 32 19.58 -15.38 -12.35
N TYR A 33 19.77 -14.40 -11.47
CA TYR A 33 20.58 -13.21 -11.76
C TYR A 33 22.06 -13.54 -11.94
N LEU A 34 22.64 -14.43 -11.11
CA LEU A 34 24.02 -14.88 -11.29
C LEU A 34 24.23 -15.57 -12.65
N LEU A 35 23.29 -16.41 -13.08
CA LEU A 35 23.35 -17.04 -14.40
C LEU A 35 23.19 -15.99 -15.51
N ALA A 36 22.27 -15.04 -15.36
CA ALA A 36 22.06 -13.97 -16.32
C ALA A 36 23.29 -13.05 -16.46
N THR A 37 23.98 -12.72 -15.37
CA THR A 37 25.20 -11.91 -15.42
C THR A 37 26.35 -12.65 -16.10
N VAL A 38 26.48 -13.96 -15.88
CA VAL A 38 27.46 -14.80 -16.59
C VAL A 38 27.16 -14.82 -18.09
N ILE A 39 25.89 -15.03 -18.48
CA ILE A 39 25.49 -15.00 -19.89
C ILE A 39 25.77 -13.62 -20.52
N LEU A 40 25.42 -12.53 -19.82
CA LEU A 40 25.65 -11.17 -20.28
C LEU A 40 27.16 -10.89 -20.49
N LEU A 41 28.01 -11.32 -19.57
CA LEU A 41 29.47 -11.20 -19.70
C LEU A 41 30.00 -11.95 -20.92
N LEU A 42 29.49 -13.16 -21.19
CA LEU A 42 29.86 -13.93 -22.38
C LEU A 42 29.44 -13.22 -23.69
N VAL A 43 28.24 -12.61 -23.70
CA VAL A 43 27.75 -11.82 -24.84
C VAL A 43 28.61 -10.57 -25.06
N LEU A 44 28.98 -9.86 -23.98
CA LEU A 44 29.86 -8.68 -24.07
C LEU A 44 31.27 -9.05 -24.54
N ALA A 45 31.83 -10.15 -24.03
CA ALA A 45 33.15 -10.64 -24.46
C ALA A 45 33.17 -10.97 -25.96
N ARG A 46 32.08 -11.52 -26.50
CA ARG A 46 31.94 -11.73 -27.95
C ARG A 46 31.93 -10.43 -28.73
N LEU A 47 31.18 -9.43 -28.26
CA LEU A 47 30.98 -8.15 -28.94
C LEU A 47 32.27 -7.31 -28.96
N LEU A 48 33.00 -7.27 -27.85
CA LEU A 48 34.18 -6.41 -27.69
C LEU A 48 35.48 -7.08 -28.16
N ILE A 49 35.66 -8.37 -27.89
CA ILE A 49 36.93 -9.08 -28.09
C ILE A 49 36.88 -9.97 -29.35
N GLY A 50 35.70 -10.13 -29.96
CA GLY A 50 35.54 -11.00 -31.12
C GLY A 50 35.55 -12.50 -30.79
N TYR A 51 35.44 -12.86 -29.50
CA TYR A 51 35.62 -14.22 -29.00
C TYR A 51 34.53 -15.17 -29.51
N SER A 52 34.82 -16.00 -30.52
CA SER A 52 33.84 -16.89 -31.14
C SER A 52 33.77 -18.24 -30.41
N LEU A 53 32.62 -18.52 -29.79
CA LEU A 53 32.31 -19.83 -29.17
C LEU A 53 31.83 -20.89 -30.18
N GLY A 54 32.03 -20.69 -31.48
CA GLY A 54 31.66 -21.66 -32.52
C GLY A 54 30.17 -22.04 -32.52
N GLU A 55 29.87 -23.33 -32.72
CA GLU A 55 28.51 -23.89 -32.79
C GLU A 55 27.66 -23.68 -31.52
N TYR A 56 28.29 -23.45 -30.36
CA TYR A 56 27.58 -23.27 -29.08
C TYR A 56 26.85 -21.93 -28.97
N TRP A 57 27.13 -20.97 -29.87
CA TRP A 57 26.51 -19.66 -29.85
C TRP A 57 24.99 -19.70 -30.11
N GLY A 58 24.55 -20.54 -31.07
CA GLY A 58 23.12 -20.69 -31.39
C GLY A 58 22.33 -21.19 -30.17
N ILE A 59 22.92 -22.11 -29.41
CA ILE A 59 22.33 -22.67 -28.19
C ILE A 59 22.21 -21.59 -27.12
N LEU A 60 23.23 -20.73 -26.95
CA LEU A 60 23.21 -19.63 -25.97
C LEU A 60 22.14 -18.57 -26.30
N VAL A 61 21.95 -18.23 -27.57
CA VAL A 61 20.92 -17.25 -27.99
C VAL A 61 19.51 -17.81 -27.73
N VAL A 62 19.25 -19.06 -28.13
CA VAL A 62 17.96 -19.73 -27.88
C VAL A 62 17.71 -19.89 -26.38
N ALA A 63 18.73 -20.25 -25.60
CA ALA A 63 18.64 -20.34 -24.14
C ALA A 63 18.31 -18.98 -23.51
N SER A 64 18.90 -17.89 -24.00
CA SER A 64 18.64 -16.54 -23.46
C SER A 64 17.21 -16.07 -23.74
N ILE A 65 16.72 -16.28 -24.97
CA ILE A 65 15.36 -15.93 -25.37
C ILE A 65 14.32 -16.73 -24.57
N THR A 66 14.64 -17.94 -24.13
CA THR A 66 13.71 -18.79 -23.38
C THR A 66 13.80 -18.59 -21.87
N LEU A 67 15.00 -18.47 -21.30
CA LEU A 67 15.19 -18.31 -19.85
C LEU A 67 14.64 -16.98 -19.33
N ILE A 68 14.84 -15.87 -20.05
CA ILE A 68 14.42 -14.53 -19.59
C ILE A 68 12.91 -14.47 -19.38
N PRO A 69 12.06 -14.72 -20.39
CA PRO A 69 10.61 -14.73 -20.20
C PRO A 69 10.14 -15.89 -19.30
N GLY A 70 10.83 -17.03 -19.33
CA GLY A 70 10.53 -18.16 -18.45
C GLY A 70 10.67 -17.81 -16.96
N SER A 71 11.74 -17.11 -16.60
CA SER A 71 11.96 -16.64 -15.22
C SER A 71 10.93 -15.59 -14.80
N TRP A 72 10.54 -14.69 -15.72
CA TRP A 72 9.52 -13.68 -15.46
C TRP A 72 8.15 -14.32 -15.21
N LEU A 73 7.75 -15.28 -16.04
CA LEU A 73 6.51 -16.04 -15.86
C LEU A 73 6.52 -16.84 -14.56
N ALA A 74 7.63 -17.49 -14.23
CA ALA A 74 7.77 -18.20 -12.97
C ALA A 74 7.65 -17.26 -11.76
N ALA A 75 8.24 -16.06 -11.84
CA ALA A 75 8.11 -15.05 -10.79
C ALA A 75 6.66 -14.57 -10.62
N GLN A 76 5.92 -14.38 -11.72
CA GLN A 76 4.49 -14.02 -11.67
C GLN A 76 3.63 -15.13 -11.07
N TYR A 77 3.88 -16.39 -11.45
CA TYR A 77 3.18 -17.53 -10.86
C TYR A 77 3.43 -17.65 -9.36
N MET A 78 4.68 -17.42 -8.91
CA MET A 78 5.02 -17.41 -7.48
C MET A 78 4.35 -16.25 -6.74
N ASN A 79 4.27 -15.05 -7.34
CA ASN A 79 3.52 -13.93 -6.77
C ASN A 79 2.05 -14.30 -6.55
N TYR A 80 1.42 -14.93 -7.54
CA TYR A 80 0.03 -15.35 -7.45
C TYR A 80 -0.17 -16.37 -6.31
N ARG A 81 0.70 -17.38 -6.20
CA ARG A 81 0.64 -18.38 -5.12
C ARG A 81 0.82 -17.76 -3.74
N ILE A 82 1.76 -16.82 -3.59
CA ILE A 82 1.96 -16.09 -2.33
C ILE A 82 0.71 -15.28 -1.98
N ALA A 83 0.15 -14.55 -2.94
CA ALA A 83 -1.07 -13.75 -2.73
C ALA A 83 -2.25 -14.62 -2.27
N VAL A 84 -2.45 -15.78 -2.89
CA VAL A 84 -3.51 -16.72 -2.51
C VAL A 84 -3.29 -17.30 -1.11
N GLU A 85 -2.06 -17.65 -0.75
CA GLU A 85 -1.75 -18.21 0.58
C GLU A 85 -1.90 -17.15 1.68
N VAL A 86 -1.47 -15.92 1.39
CA VAL A 86 -1.65 -14.76 2.26
C VAL A 86 -3.15 -14.51 2.47
N GLU A 87 -3.95 -14.50 1.40
CA GLU A 87 -5.40 -14.33 1.50
C GLU A 87 -6.07 -15.47 2.29
N ARG A 88 -5.65 -16.72 2.08
CA ARG A 88 -6.14 -17.86 2.84
C ARG A 88 -5.86 -17.70 4.33
N TYR A 89 -4.62 -17.38 4.69
CA TYR A 89 -4.25 -17.16 6.09
C TYR A 89 -5.06 -16.04 6.73
N TYR A 90 -5.27 -14.93 6.00
CA TYR A 90 -6.10 -13.81 6.48
C TYR A 90 -7.56 -14.21 6.70
N ARG A 91 -8.08 -15.15 5.88
CA ARG A 91 -9.44 -15.67 6.02
C ARG A 91 -9.59 -16.58 7.23
N GLU A 92 -8.57 -17.38 7.53
CA GLU A 92 -8.56 -18.33 8.66
C GLU A 92 -8.34 -17.64 10.02
N ASN A 93 -7.65 -16.48 10.05
CA ASN A 93 -7.34 -15.75 11.27
C ASN A 93 -7.94 -14.32 11.29
N PRO A 94 -9.28 -14.17 11.27
CA PRO A 94 -9.92 -12.85 11.22
C PRO A 94 -9.69 -12.03 12.52
N GLN A 95 -9.37 -12.71 13.62
CA GLN A 95 -9.16 -12.13 14.95
C GLN A 95 -7.87 -11.28 15.02
N LEU A 96 -6.81 -11.72 14.33
CA LEU A 96 -5.46 -11.13 14.45
C LEU A 96 -5.45 -9.65 14.04
N HIS A 97 -6.23 -9.28 13.03
CA HIS A 97 -6.20 -7.95 12.42
C HIS A 97 -7.50 -7.17 12.65
N ARG A 98 -8.36 -7.60 13.58
CA ARG A 98 -9.60 -6.87 13.90
C ARG A 98 -9.30 -5.44 14.33
N ARG A 99 -8.24 -5.23 15.12
CA ARG A 99 -7.78 -3.90 15.54
C ARG A 99 -7.31 -3.06 14.37
N GLU A 100 -6.53 -3.64 13.46
CA GLU A 100 -6.02 -2.92 12.30
C GLU A 100 -7.13 -2.54 11.33
N LYS A 101 -8.08 -3.44 11.06
CA LYS A 101 -9.26 -3.13 10.24
C LYS A 101 -10.10 -2.01 10.85
N LEU A 102 -10.29 -2.02 12.16
CA LEU A 102 -10.99 -0.94 12.87
C LEU A 102 -10.23 0.38 12.78
N TYR A 103 -8.91 0.36 12.97
CA TYR A 103 -8.08 1.56 12.83
C TYR A 103 -8.11 2.11 11.40
N LEU A 104 -7.98 1.25 10.39
CA LEU A 104 -8.06 1.65 8.99
C LEU A 104 -9.43 2.23 8.64
N LYS A 105 -10.51 1.64 9.19
CA LYS A 105 -11.85 2.19 9.10
C LYS A 105 -11.93 3.58 9.72
N GLU A 106 -11.37 3.77 10.91
CA GLU A 106 -11.37 5.06 11.61
C GLU A 106 -10.58 6.13 10.84
N VAL A 107 -9.41 5.78 10.28
CA VAL A 107 -8.61 6.70 9.46
C VAL A 107 -9.37 7.10 8.20
N ASN A 108 -9.96 6.14 7.48
CA ASN A 108 -10.76 6.42 6.30
C ASN A 108 -11.98 7.28 6.64
N GLN A 109 -12.65 7.02 7.76
CA GLN A 109 -13.77 7.85 8.23
C GLN A 109 -13.32 9.29 8.51
N ARG A 110 -12.18 9.49 9.17
CA ARG A 110 -11.64 10.84 9.41
C ARG A 110 -11.31 11.59 8.11
N LEU A 111 -10.83 10.88 7.09
CA LEU A 111 -10.57 11.46 5.78
C LEU A 111 -11.86 11.89 5.08
N ILE A 112 -12.90 11.04 5.11
CA ILE A 112 -14.24 11.37 4.60
C ILE A 112 -14.81 12.58 5.34
N ASP A 113 -14.70 12.61 6.68
CA ASP A 113 -15.19 13.69 7.51
C ASP A 113 -14.47 15.02 7.23
N ALA A 114 -13.16 14.97 7.03
CA ALA A 114 -12.36 16.13 6.65
C ALA A 114 -12.77 16.66 5.28
N LEU A 115 -13.02 15.77 4.32
CA LEU A 115 -13.50 16.14 2.99
C LEU A 115 -14.89 16.80 3.05
N ILE A 116 -15.85 16.19 3.77
CA ILE A 116 -17.19 16.76 3.98
C ILE A 116 -17.09 18.15 4.60
N SER A 117 -16.23 18.31 5.62
CA SER A 117 -16.03 19.59 6.30
C SER A 117 -15.45 20.65 5.35
N HIS A 118 -14.54 20.25 4.47
CA HIS A 118 -13.97 21.12 3.46
C HIS A 118 -15.03 21.55 2.43
N LEU A 119 -15.83 20.62 1.91
CA LEU A 119 -16.91 20.92 0.96
C LEU A 119 -17.96 21.86 1.57
N LYS A 120 -18.34 21.67 2.84
CA LYS A 120 -19.25 22.57 3.57
C LYS A 120 -18.69 23.97 3.72
N ALA A 121 -17.41 24.09 4.10
CA ALA A 121 -16.78 25.39 4.31
C ALA A 121 -16.70 26.22 3.01
N TRP A 122 -16.55 25.55 1.86
CA TRP A 122 -16.40 26.19 0.56
C TRP A 122 -17.70 26.23 -0.27
N LYS A 123 -18.82 25.75 0.29
CA LYS A 123 -20.13 25.66 -0.39
C LYS A 123 -20.06 25.00 -1.76
N MET A 124 -19.23 23.95 -1.88
CA MET A 124 -19.10 23.17 -3.10
C MET A 124 -20.21 22.11 -3.20
N ASP A 125 -20.62 21.78 -4.41
CA ASP A 125 -21.62 20.73 -4.66
C ASP A 125 -20.97 19.35 -4.43
N PRO A 126 -21.51 18.50 -3.53
CA PRO A 126 -20.99 17.14 -3.32
C PRO A 126 -21.11 16.25 -4.57
N GLY A 127 -22.01 16.57 -5.50
CA GLY A 127 -22.17 15.84 -6.76
C GLY A 127 -20.92 15.88 -7.65
N ASP A 128 -20.13 16.94 -7.54
CA ASP A 128 -18.90 17.13 -8.33
C ASP A 128 -17.72 16.29 -7.80
N TYR A 129 -17.85 15.69 -6.62
CA TYR A 129 -16.78 14.99 -5.91
C TYR A 129 -17.08 13.50 -5.74
N THR A 130 -17.06 12.76 -6.85
CA THR A 130 -17.18 11.30 -6.83
C THR A 130 -15.89 10.62 -6.37
N MET A 131 -16.00 9.60 -5.52
CA MET A 131 -14.87 8.80 -5.04
C MET A 131 -15.13 7.31 -5.22
N GLY A 132 -14.06 6.56 -5.47
CA GLY A 132 -14.09 5.09 -5.51
C GLY A 132 -13.76 4.49 -4.14
N LEU A 133 -14.67 3.72 -3.55
CA LEU A 133 -14.43 2.98 -2.30
C LEU A 133 -14.68 1.47 -2.47
N TYR A 134 -13.84 0.66 -1.82
CA TYR A 134 -14.01 -0.81 -1.82
C TYR A 134 -15.02 -1.29 -0.78
N ASN A 135 -15.21 -0.52 0.30
CA ASN A 135 -16.18 -0.80 1.36
C ASN A 135 -17.16 0.37 1.48
N VAL A 136 -18.40 0.07 1.87
CA VAL A 136 -19.50 1.04 2.01
C VAL A 136 -19.92 1.24 3.47
N ASP A 137 -19.14 0.74 4.42
CA ASP A 137 -19.45 0.75 5.86
C ASP A 137 -19.06 2.06 6.57
N TYR A 138 -18.98 3.15 5.81
CA TYR A 138 -18.61 4.49 6.27
C TYR A 138 -19.86 5.37 6.40
N GLU A 139 -19.80 6.30 7.34
CA GLU A 139 -20.83 7.31 7.52
C GLU A 139 -20.60 8.52 6.61
N GLY A 140 -21.67 9.18 6.19
CA GLY A 140 -21.60 10.40 5.39
C GLY A 140 -21.23 10.17 3.93
N ILE A 141 -21.49 8.98 3.39
CA ILE A 141 -21.34 8.68 1.97
C ILE A 141 -22.66 8.16 1.40
N ARG A 142 -22.92 8.46 0.12
CA ARG A 142 -24.05 7.96 -0.66
C ARG A 142 -23.53 7.18 -1.85
N VAL A 143 -23.96 5.93 -2.00
CA VAL A 143 -23.56 5.07 -3.11
C VAL A 143 -24.33 5.47 -4.37
N LEU A 144 -23.61 5.78 -5.44
CA LEU A 144 -24.18 6.04 -6.76
C LEU A 144 -24.21 4.77 -7.61
N GLU A 145 -23.10 4.03 -7.64
CA GLU A 145 -22.93 2.87 -8.49
C GLU A 145 -22.21 1.74 -7.75
N THR A 146 -22.74 0.52 -7.91
CA THR A 146 -22.17 -0.69 -7.35
C THR A 146 -21.07 -1.28 -8.24
N PRO A 147 -20.14 -2.09 -7.68
CA PRO A 147 -19.10 -2.74 -8.45
C PRO A 147 -19.69 -3.70 -9.48
N THR A 148 -19.09 -3.71 -10.68
CA THR A 148 -19.42 -4.60 -11.80
C THR A 148 -18.22 -5.48 -12.15
N SER A 149 -18.38 -6.44 -13.07
CA SER A 149 -17.27 -7.34 -13.46
C SER A 149 -16.01 -6.61 -13.95
N LEU A 150 -16.14 -5.37 -14.44
CA LEU A 150 -15.02 -4.55 -14.89
C LEU A 150 -14.49 -3.61 -13.79
N ARG A 151 -15.33 -3.25 -12.81
CA ARG A 151 -14.99 -2.27 -11.77
C ARG A 151 -15.15 -2.86 -10.38
N LYS A 152 -14.03 -2.97 -9.66
CA LYS A 152 -13.95 -3.61 -8.34
C LYS A 152 -14.37 -2.72 -7.15
N TYR A 153 -14.81 -1.49 -7.39
CA TYR A 153 -15.13 -0.51 -6.35
C TYR A 153 -16.50 0.14 -6.55
N TYR A 154 -17.09 0.63 -5.45
CA TYR A 154 -18.30 1.45 -5.41
C TYR A 154 -17.94 2.90 -5.77
N THR A 155 -18.78 3.57 -6.56
CA THR A 155 -18.70 5.02 -6.75
C THR A 155 -19.63 5.66 -5.75
N VAL A 156 -19.10 6.57 -4.94
CA VAL A 156 -19.85 7.26 -3.89
C VAL A 156 -19.65 8.76 -3.98
N ILE A 157 -20.60 9.50 -3.41
CA ILE A 157 -20.49 10.94 -3.18
C ILE A 157 -20.61 11.26 -1.68
N PRO A 158 -20.00 12.34 -1.19
CA PRO A 158 -20.18 12.81 0.18
C PRO A 158 -21.63 13.21 0.46
N ASP A 159 -22.19 12.78 1.58
CA ASP A 159 -23.52 13.18 2.05
C ASP A 159 -23.39 14.32 3.09
N LEU A 160 -23.69 15.54 2.64
CA LEU A 160 -23.60 16.74 3.49
C LEU A 160 -24.73 16.82 4.55
N GLU A 161 -25.85 16.11 4.34
CA GLU A 161 -27.05 16.19 5.19
C GLU A 161 -26.94 15.25 6.40
N SER A 162 -26.19 14.16 6.28
CA SER A 162 -26.01 13.12 7.31
C SER A 162 -25.47 13.61 8.67
N ARG A 163 -24.93 14.83 8.78
CA ARG A 163 -24.25 15.35 9.99
C ARG A 163 -24.69 16.74 10.48
N THR A 164 -25.91 17.19 10.21
CA THR A 164 -26.47 18.40 10.86
C THR A 164 -26.61 18.28 12.40
N SER A 165 -26.36 17.09 12.98
CA SER A 165 -26.41 16.86 14.44
C SER A 165 -25.06 16.87 15.17
N CYS A 166 -23.93 17.18 14.51
CA CYS A 166 -22.66 17.33 15.25
C CYS A 166 -22.56 18.75 15.80
N LYS A 167 -23.01 18.94 17.05
CA LYS A 167 -22.62 20.11 17.86
C LYS A 167 -21.10 20.28 17.78
N PRO A 168 -20.58 21.50 17.62
CA PRO A 168 -19.14 21.74 17.67
C PRO A 168 -18.63 21.23 19.03
N GLN A 169 -17.81 20.18 19.00
CA GLN A 169 -17.01 19.80 20.16
C GLN A 169 -16.04 20.94 20.42
N GLY A 170 -16.26 21.63 21.53
CA GLY A 170 -15.22 22.30 22.29
C GLY A 170 -14.39 23.28 21.48
N GLU A 171 -14.90 24.51 21.38
CA GLU A 171 -14.05 25.69 21.42
C GLU A 171 -12.96 25.48 22.48
N VAL A 172 -11.72 25.24 22.03
CA VAL A 172 -10.54 25.17 22.89
C VAL A 172 -10.33 26.58 23.40
N SER A 173 -11.03 26.90 24.48
CA SER A 173 -10.91 28.12 25.26
C SER A 173 -9.45 28.27 25.65
N GLY A 174 -8.83 29.28 25.04
CA GLY A 174 -7.43 29.62 25.26
C GLY A 174 -7.19 30.02 26.70
N ASN A 175 -6.75 29.08 27.52
CA ASN A 175 -6.18 29.38 28.81
C ASN A 175 -4.65 29.33 28.71
N ARG A 176 -4.06 30.39 28.14
CA ARG A 176 -2.63 30.65 28.30
C ARG A 176 -2.41 31.08 29.75
N PRO A 177 -1.62 30.37 30.57
CA PRO A 177 -1.23 30.87 31.88
C PRO A 177 -0.45 32.18 31.69
N ARG A 178 -0.95 33.25 32.32
CA ARG A 178 -0.26 34.54 32.42
C ARG A 178 1.10 34.30 33.09
N ARG A 179 2.18 34.64 32.40
CA ARG A 179 3.51 34.76 33.01
C ARG A 179 3.42 35.78 34.14
N PRO A 180 3.89 35.48 35.37
CA PRO A 180 3.99 36.49 36.40
C PRO A 180 5.06 37.52 36.01
N HIS A 181 4.61 38.77 36.09
CA HIS A 181 5.38 39.99 35.92
C HIS A 181 6.51 40.01 36.96
N ARG A 182 7.76 39.87 36.51
CA ARG A 182 8.94 40.07 37.37
C ARG A 182 9.23 41.56 37.44
N SER A 183 8.52 42.26 38.31
CA SER A 183 8.86 43.61 38.76
C SER A 183 10.13 43.58 39.61
N GLY A 184 10.96 44.60 39.42
CA GLY A 184 12.36 44.62 39.81
C GLY A 184 12.64 44.63 41.32
N LEU A 185 13.88 44.28 41.64
CA LEU A 185 14.55 44.73 42.85
C LEU A 185 15.88 45.34 42.41
N GLY A 186 16.00 46.65 42.59
CA GLY A 186 17.26 47.36 42.50
C GLY A 186 17.99 47.34 43.84
N ARG A 187 19.31 47.56 43.74
CA ARG A 187 20.23 48.15 44.73
C ARG A 187 20.40 47.44 46.08
N ALA A 188 21.59 46.90 46.29
CA ALA A 188 22.62 47.55 47.11
C ALA A 188 23.99 47.23 46.51
#